data_AF-A0A420D2P5-F1
#
_entry.id   AF-A0A420D2P5-F1
#
_cell.length_a   1.000
_cell.length_b   1.000
_cell.length_c   1.000
_cell.angle_alpha   90.00
_cell.angle_beta   90.00
_cell.angle_gamma   90.00
#
_symmetry.space_group_name_H-M   'P 1'
#
loop_
_entity.id
_entity.type
_entity.pdbx_description
1 polymer ?
#
loop_
_entity_poly.entity_id
_entity_poly.type
_entity_poly.pdbx_seq_one_letter_code
_entity_poly.pdbx_strand_id
1 'polypeptide(L)' 'MKTCDLKIRLPEELKKWLASRAEDNDRSLNGEILAMMKSVQRAEKQPAA' A
#
# COMPACT_ATOMS: atom_id res chain seq x y z
N MET A 1 12.32 -0.14 -15.38
CA MET A 1 12.40 0.03 -13.92
C MET A 1 12.75 -1.31 -13.31
N LYS A 2 13.74 -1.40 -12.41
CA LYS A 2 13.99 -2.62 -11.63
C LYS A 2 13.01 -2.68 -10.48
N THR A 3 12.21 -3.74 -10.41
CA THR A 3 11.30 -4.05 -9.30
C THR A 3 11.94 -5.14 -8.45
N CYS A 4 11.81 -5.04 -7.12
CA CYS A 4 12.23 -6.08 -6.19
C CYS A 4 11.00 -6.61 -5.44
N ASP A 5 10.96 -7.92 -5.18
CA ASP A 5 9.88 -8.55 -4.42
C ASP A 5 9.96 -8.18 -2.92
N LEU A 6 8.81 -7.84 -2.35
CA LEU A 6 8.66 -7.56 -0.93
C LEU A 6 7.84 -8.68 -0.29
N LYS A 7 8.51 -9.58 0.44
CA LYS A 7 7.85 -10.67 1.20
C LYS A 7 7.55 -10.21 2.62
N ILE A 8 6.29 -9.92 2.91
CA ILE A 8 5.83 -9.53 4.26
C ILE A 8 4.94 -10.63 4.84
N ARG A 9 5.15 -10.93 6.12
CA ARG A 9 4.20 -11.75 6.89
C ARG A 9 3.14 -10.83 7.46
N LEU A 10 1.92 -10.93 6.95
CA LEU A 10 0.78 -10.15 7.41
C LEU A 10 -0.18 -11.06 8.19
N PRO A 11 -0.80 -10.58 9.27
CA PRO A 11 -1.96 -11.22 9.86
C PRO A 11 -3.05 -11.43 8.81
N GLU A 12 -3.81 -12.52 8.92
CA GLU A 12 -4.83 -12.88 7.92
C GLU A 12 -5.91 -11.79 7.78
N GLU A 13 -6.37 -11.24 8.90
CA GLU A 13 -7.35 -10.16 8.94
C GLU A 13 -6.88 -8.93 8.15
N LEU A 14 -5.62 -8.53 8.36
CA LEU A 14 -5.04 -7.40 7.67
C LEU A 14 -4.93 -7.64 6.16
N LYS A 15 -4.59 -8.88 5.75
CA LYS A 15 -4.55 -9.25 4.33
C LYS A 15 -5.94 -9.20 3.70
N LYS A 16 -6.98 -9.66 4.40
CA LYS A 16 -8.38 -9.60 3.94
C LYS A 16 -8.85 -8.16 3.78
N TRP A 17 -8.58 -7.31 4.77
CA TRP A 17 -8.89 -5.89 4.70
C TRP A 17 -8.19 -5.22 3.51
N LEU A 18 -6.91 -5.51 3.31
CA LEU A 18 -6.13 -4.96 2.20
C LEU A 18 -6.65 -5.43 0.83
N ALA A 19 -7.09 -6.69 0.73
CA ALA A 19 -7.68 -7.24 -0.50
C ALA A 19 -8.98 -6.53 -0.86
N SER A 20 -9.93 -6.44 0.09
CA SER A 20 -11.19 -5.71 -0.11
C SER A 20 -10.93 -4.28 -0.55
N ARG A 21 -10.04 -3.57 0.15
CA ARG A 21 -9.68 -2.19 -0.19
C ARG A 21 -9.08 -2.07 -1.59
N ALA A 22 -8.25 -3.02 -2.00
CA ALA A 22 -7.66 -3.02 -3.33
C ALA A 22 -8.73 -3.20 -4.42
N GLU A 23 -9.70 -4.08 -4.19
CA GLU A 23 -10.87 -4.27 -5.06
C GLU A 23 -11.71 -2.99 -5.16
N ASP A 24 -12.02 -2.33 -4.04
CA ASP A 24 -12.76 -1.06 -4.01
C ASP A 24 -12.07 0.09 -4.77
N ASN A 25 -10.75 0.01 -4.93
CA ASN A 25 -9.95 1.03 -5.61
C ASN A 25 -9.53 0.63 -7.04
N ASP A 26 -10.07 -0.48 -7.58
CA ASP A 26 -9.69 -1.06 -8.88
C ASP A 26 -8.17 -1.23 -9.03
N ARG A 27 -7.51 -1.70 -7.96
CA ARG A 27 -6.05 -1.88 -7.89
C ARG A 27 -5.68 -3.31 -7.52
N SER A 28 -4.47 -3.71 -7.92
CA SER A 28 -3.84 -4.90 -7.34
C SER A 28 -3.44 -4.64 -5.89
N LEU A 29 -3.32 -5.69 -5.08
CA LEU A 29 -2.80 -5.62 -3.70
C LEU A 29 -1.48 -4.83 -3.62
N ASN A 30 -0.54 -5.12 -4.51
CA ASN A 30 0.74 -4.39 -4.57
C ASN A 30 0.54 -2.92 -4.98
N GLY A 31 -0.36 -2.65 -5.92
CA GLY A 31 -0.69 -1.30 -6.34
C GLY A 31 -1.27 -0.46 -5.21
N GLU A 32 -2.13 -1.05 -4.38
CA GLU A 32 -2.72 -0.38 -3.22
C GLU A 32 -1.71 -0.16 -2.10
N ILE A 33 -0.84 -1.14 -1.81
CA ILE A 33 0.29 -0.96 -0.88
C ILE A 33 1.18 0.21 -1.34
N LEU A 34 1.53 0.26 -2.63
CA LEU A 34 2.34 1.35 -3.19
C LEU A 34 1.63 2.70 -3.12
N ALA A 35 0.32 2.74 -3.37
CA ALA A 35 -0.47 3.95 -3.29
C ALA A 35 -0.51 4.50 -1.86
N MET A 36 -0.73 3.63 -0.87
CA MET A 36 -0.68 3.98 0.55
C MET A 36 0.70 4.48 0.96
N MET A 37 1.77 3.74 0.63
CA MET A 37 3.16 4.13 0.95
C MET A 37 3.52 5.49 0.33
N LYS A 38 3.15 5.73 -0.94
CA LYS A 38 3.36 7.03 -1.60
C LYS A 38 2.57 8.15 -0.93
N SER A 39 1.36 7.86 -0.45
CA SER A 39 0.54 8.84 0.27
C SER A 39 1.20 9.26 1.57
N VAL A 40 1.64 8.29 2.38
CA VAL A 40 2.38 8.55 3.63
C VAL A 40 3.67 9.31 3.35
N GLN A 41 4.47 8.86 2.38
CA GLN A 41 5.73 9.53 2.02
C GLN A 41 5.52 11.00 1.58
N ARG A 42 4.42 11.30 0.87
CA ARG A 42 4.08 12.68 0.50
C ARG A 42 3.71 13.52 1.73
N ALA A 43 2.95 12.94 2.66
CA ALA A 43 2.58 13.60 3.90
C ALA A 43 3.81 13.88 4.78
N GLU A 44 4.78 12.96 4.85
CA GLU A 44 6.03 13.17 5.59
C GLU A 44 6.93 14.25 4.98
N LYS A 45 6.94 14.35 3.63
CA LYS A 45 7.74 15.36 2.91
C LYS A 45 7.14 16.76 2.92
N GLN A 46 5.88 16.88 3.28
CA GLN A 46 5.24 18.17 3.56
C GLN A 46 5.29 18.37 5.07
N PRO A 47 6.38 18.95 5.63
CA PRO A 47 6.32 19.39 7.01
C PRO A 47 5.11 20.32 7.13
N ALA A 48 4.30 20.09 8.16
CA ALA A 48 3.16 20.93 8.51
C ALA A 48 3.59 22.40 8.39
N ALA A 49 2.91 23.13 7.49
CA ALA A 49 3.02 24.57 7.38
C ALA A 49 2.40 25.25 8.61
#